data_AF-A0A1C3F8Z8-F1
#
_entry.id   AF-A0A1C3F8Z8-F1
#
_cell.length_a   1.000
_cell.length_b   1.000
_cell.length_c   1.000
_cell.angle_alpha   90.00
_cell.angle_beta   90.00
_cell.angle_gamma   90.00
#
_symmetry.space_group_name_H-M   'P 1'
#
loop_
_entity.id
_entity.type
_entity.pdbx_description
1 polymer ?
#
loop_
_entity_poly.entity_id
_entity_poly.type
_entity_poly.pdbx_seq_one_letter_code
_entity_poly.pdbx_strand_id
1 'polypeptide(L)'
;MEGIDCAAKLTASSAQALKKAGILSVGRYLGRNSWKGLTLDEVKAIQNAGMSLFLIWELAPTKKAYFTYTKGVSDAAAAIVEAQYLGAPDGLAIYFTVDYDVQTGDMAAITDYFQGVRDGLGGKYLMGVYGSYIVMQNIKADRYFQTYAWSGGKKAPNHIYQYSNDVKLAGVAVDRDYVNDNAGLWEVKGDSEVFDYAVVYFTAKDYSVAMSIADLHGGCAMFCRNGSANVHPDAKKATKVFNVGGPKLGWTNEVYMSGDKALDTVNEVAKAYTSGKLS
;
A
#
# COMPACT_ATOMS: atom_id res chain seq x y z
N MET A 1 -16.37 -3.58 1.74
CA MET A 1 -15.42 -4.62 2.18
C MET A 1 -15.04 -4.45 3.64
N GLU A 2 -14.54 -5.51 4.28
CA GLU A 2 -13.97 -5.43 5.64
C GLU A 2 -12.64 -4.68 5.61
N GLY A 3 -12.54 -3.63 6.41
CA GLY A 3 -11.34 -2.86 6.63
C GLY A 3 -11.05 -2.66 8.11
N ILE A 4 -9.86 -2.13 8.38
CA ILE A 4 -9.45 -1.70 9.71
C ILE A 4 -8.64 -0.42 9.60
N ASP A 5 -8.59 0.37 10.66
CA ASP A 5 -7.54 1.33 10.90
C ASP A 5 -6.80 0.96 12.20
N CYS A 6 -5.52 1.32 12.29
CA CYS A 6 -4.74 1.01 13.49
C CYS A 6 -3.58 1.96 13.65
N ALA A 7 -3.17 2.23 14.90
CA ALA A 7 -1.96 2.98 15.20
C ALA A 7 -0.70 2.11 15.20
N ALA A 8 -0.87 0.79 15.45
CA ALA A 8 0.23 -0.17 15.50
C ALA A 8 0.91 -0.31 14.12
N LYS A 9 2.24 -0.32 14.12
CA LYS A 9 3.00 -0.54 12.89
C LYS A 9 2.88 -1.98 12.41
N LEU A 10 2.62 -2.16 11.12
CA LEU A 10 2.42 -3.47 10.52
C LEU A 10 3.73 -4.04 9.93
N THR A 11 4.12 -5.22 10.36
CA THR A 11 5.14 -6.03 9.69
C THR A 11 4.52 -6.89 8.59
N ALA A 12 5.35 -7.44 7.70
CA ALA A 12 4.90 -8.41 6.69
C ALA A 12 4.10 -9.57 7.31
N SER A 13 4.56 -10.12 8.44
CA SER A 13 3.85 -11.20 9.13
C SER A 13 2.48 -10.76 9.66
N SER A 14 2.39 -9.57 10.26
CA SER A 14 1.11 -9.05 10.77
C SER A 14 0.13 -8.69 9.64
N ALA A 15 0.62 -8.12 8.53
CA ALA A 15 -0.20 -7.81 7.36
C ALA A 15 -0.79 -9.08 6.73
N GLN A 16 0.03 -10.14 6.58
CA GLN A 16 -0.45 -11.44 6.10
C GLN A 16 -1.48 -12.08 7.05
N ALA A 17 -1.25 -11.97 8.36
CA ALA A 17 -2.20 -12.48 9.34
C ALA A 17 -3.55 -11.74 9.30
N LEU A 18 -3.54 -10.40 9.11
CA LEU A 18 -4.74 -9.59 8.92
C LEU A 18 -5.46 -9.94 7.61
N LYS A 19 -4.73 -10.10 6.49
CA LYS A 19 -5.31 -10.57 5.22
C LYS A 19 -6.00 -11.92 5.38
N LYS A 20 -5.34 -12.88 6.03
CA LYS A 20 -5.91 -14.21 6.32
C LYS A 20 -7.15 -14.14 7.22
N ALA A 21 -7.23 -13.12 8.07
CA ALA A 21 -8.41 -12.83 8.89
C ALA A 21 -9.55 -12.14 8.10
N GLY A 22 -9.39 -11.91 6.80
CA GLY A 22 -10.43 -11.38 5.91
C GLY A 22 -10.36 -9.86 5.68
N ILE A 23 -9.32 -9.19 6.19
CA ILE A 23 -9.15 -7.74 5.97
C ILE A 23 -8.73 -7.48 4.53
N LEU A 24 -9.38 -6.49 3.89
CA LEU A 24 -9.15 -6.11 2.50
C LEU A 24 -8.57 -4.70 2.36
N SER A 25 -8.76 -3.83 3.35
CA SER A 25 -8.25 -2.47 3.35
C SER A 25 -7.74 -2.04 4.73
N VAL A 26 -6.68 -1.24 4.77
CA VAL A 26 -6.04 -0.77 6.00
C VAL A 26 -5.88 0.75 6.02
N GLY A 27 -6.42 1.40 7.03
CA GLY A 27 -6.25 2.81 7.35
C GLY A 27 -4.96 3.05 8.12
N ARG A 28 -4.10 3.93 7.60
CA ARG A 28 -2.81 4.23 8.25
C ARG A 28 -2.53 5.73 8.27
N TYR A 29 -1.87 6.16 9.35
CA TYR A 29 -1.64 7.58 9.63
C TYR A 29 -0.43 8.12 8.87
N LEU A 30 -0.58 9.28 8.24
CA LEU A 30 0.54 10.05 7.70
C LEU A 30 1.34 10.73 8.83
N GLY A 31 2.62 11.02 8.57
CA GLY A 31 3.52 11.71 9.49
C GLY A 31 4.66 10.80 9.97
N ARG A 32 5.76 10.73 9.21
CA ARG A 32 6.91 9.86 9.46
C ARG A 32 7.60 10.02 10.82
N ASN A 33 7.44 11.18 11.46
CA ASN A 33 8.00 11.47 12.79
C ASN A 33 7.04 11.08 13.93
N SER A 34 5.85 10.60 13.60
CA SER A 34 4.88 10.10 14.57
C SER A 34 5.14 8.64 14.89
N TRP A 35 4.91 8.25 16.14
CA TRP A 35 5.03 6.86 16.58
C TRP A 35 4.06 5.92 15.84
N LYS A 36 2.91 6.46 15.40
CA LYS A 36 1.88 5.73 14.62
C LYS A 36 2.00 5.92 13.11
N GLY A 37 2.95 6.76 12.66
CA GLY A 37 3.12 7.13 11.26
C GLY A 37 3.49 5.94 10.37
N LEU A 38 2.83 5.87 9.22
CA LEU A 38 3.05 4.90 8.16
C LEU A 38 4.47 5.03 7.61
N THR A 39 5.11 3.89 7.37
CA THR A 39 6.46 3.79 6.80
C THR A 39 6.44 3.18 5.40
N LEU A 40 7.49 3.39 4.61
CA LEU A 40 7.65 2.77 3.28
C LEU A 40 7.63 1.24 3.35
N ASP A 41 8.23 0.65 4.39
CA ASP A 41 8.24 -0.81 4.58
C ASP A 41 6.84 -1.33 4.95
N GLU A 42 6.06 -0.58 5.72
CA GLU A 42 4.66 -0.90 5.99
C GLU A 42 3.79 -0.84 4.73
N VAL A 43 3.97 0.18 3.88
CA VAL A 43 3.26 0.27 2.59
C VAL A 43 3.51 -1.00 1.78
N LYS A 44 4.77 -1.41 1.63
CA LYS A 44 5.15 -2.65 0.93
C LYS A 44 4.54 -3.88 1.60
N ALA A 45 4.62 -3.99 2.91
CA ALA A 45 4.08 -5.14 3.65
C ALA A 45 2.57 -5.31 3.46
N ILE A 46 1.82 -4.20 3.48
CA ILE A 46 0.36 -4.19 3.33
C ILE A 46 -0.02 -4.50 1.87
N GLN A 47 0.63 -3.87 0.90
CA GLN A 47 0.37 -4.10 -0.52
C GLN A 47 0.78 -5.52 -0.96
N ASN A 48 1.91 -6.06 -0.50
CA ASN A 48 2.33 -7.43 -0.78
C ASN A 48 1.43 -8.48 -0.11
N ALA A 49 0.67 -8.09 0.92
CA ALA A 49 -0.40 -8.92 1.47
C ALA A 49 -1.71 -8.81 0.68
N GLY A 50 -1.75 -8.02 -0.40
CA GLY A 50 -2.93 -7.85 -1.24
C GLY A 50 -4.05 -7.06 -0.55
N MET A 51 -3.70 -6.08 0.30
CA MET A 51 -4.65 -5.15 0.93
C MET A 51 -4.46 -3.74 0.41
N SER A 52 -5.56 -3.01 0.19
CA SER A 52 -5.51 -1.58 -0.16
C SER A 52 -5.23 -0.74 1.09
N LEU A 53 -4.86 0.52 0.87
CA LEU A 53 -4.58 1.49 1.92
C LEU A 53 -5.55 2.68 1.82
N PHE A 54 -5.90 3.29 2.95
CA PHE A 54 -6.41 4.66 2.97
C PHE A 54 -5.62 5.50 3.98
N LEU A 55 -5.43 6.78 3.65
CA LEU A 55 -4.51 7.65 4.36
C LEU A 55 -5.26 8.54 5.36
N ILE A 56 -4.77 8.58 6.59
CA ILE A 56 -5.37 9.37 7.68
C ILE A 56 -4.40 10.48 8.09
N TRP A 57 -4.89 11.72 8.17
CA TRP A 57 -4.16 12.83 8.76
C TRP A 57 -4.74 13.15 10.14
N GLU A 58 -3.99 12.84 11.19
CA GLU A 58 -4.38 13.07 12.58
C GLU A 58 -3.16 13.44 13.42
N LEU A 59 -3.07 14.72 13.78
CA LEU A 59 -2.08 15.22 14.72
C LEU A 59 -2.68 15.32 16.13
N ALA A 60 -3.41 16.39 16.42
CA ALA A 60 -4.13 16.56 17.69
C ALA A 60 -5.48 17.29 17.53
N PRO A 61 -6.39 16.82 16.64
CA PRO A 61 -7.65 17.48 16.33
C PRO A 61 -8.74 17.17 17.37
N THR A 62 -8.41 17.28 18.65
CA THR A 62 -9.23 16.83 19.78
C THR A 62 -9.97 17.97 20.49
N LYS A 63 -9.92 19.19 19.93
CA LYS A 63 -10.59 20.38 20.48
C LYS A 63 -10.78 21.46 19.43
N LYS A 64 -11.83 22.27 19.58
CA LYS A 64 -12.18 23.42 18.70
C LYS A 64 -10.97 24.28 18.31
N ALA A 65 -10.07 24.59 19.24
CA ALA A 65 -8.93 25.48 19.00
C ALA A 65 -7.91 24.94 17.98
N TYR A 66 -7.96 23.64 17.64
CA TYR A 66 -7.16 23.08 16.56
C TYR A 66 -7.64 23.57 15.17
N PHE A 67 -8.93 23.86 15.04
CA PHE A 67 -9.57 24.07 13.76
C PHE A 67 -9.57 25.55 13.40
N THR A 68 -8.62 25.93 12.54
CA THR A 68 -8.57 27.24 11.87
C THR A 68 -8.26 27.02 10.40
N TYR A 69 -8.66 27.97 9.54
CA TYR A 69 -8.30 27.96 8.13
C TYR A 69 -6.78 27.77 7.90
N THR A 70 -5.96 28.56 8.59
CA THR A 70 -4.50 28.51 8.43
C THR A 70 -3.90 27.16 8.82
N LYS A 71 -4.46 26.54 9.86
CA LYS A 71 -4.07 25.18 10.26
C LYS A 71 -4.48 24.15 9.21
N GLY A 72 -5.66 24.29 8.61
CA GLY A 72 -6.12 23.45 7.50
C GLY A 72 -5.18 23.51 6.29
N VAL A 73 -4.76 24.71 5.87
CA VAL A 73 -3.81 24.89 4.76
C VAL A 73 -2.46 24.23 5.08
N SER A 74 -1.94 24.46 6.30
CA SER A 74 -0.66 23.87 6.72
C SER A 74 -0.72 22.35 6.82
N ASP A 75 -1.83 21.79 7.31
CA ASP A 75 -2.04 20.35 7.43
C ASP A 75 -2.12 19.69 6.06
N ALA A 76 -2.87 20.28 5.12
CA ALA A 76 -2.96 19.78 3.75
C ALA A 76 -1.60 19.75 3.06
N ALA A 77 -0.82 20.84 3.19
CA ALA A 77 0.53 20.90 2.62
C ALA A 77 1.46 19.83 3.20
N ALA A 78 1.41 19.61 4.52
CA ALA A 78 2.22 18.58 5.17
C ALA A 78 1.76 17.16 4.79
N ALA A 79 0.45 16.93 4.71
CA ALA A 79 -0.12 15.66 4.28
C ALA A 79 0.29 15.30 2.84
N ILE A 80 0.32 16.28 1.92
CA ILE A 80 0.83 16.09 0.56
C ILE A 80 2.28 15.62 0.58
N VAL A 81 3.15 16.29 1.34
CA VAL A 81 4.58 15.95 1.43
C VAL A 81 4.79 14.52 1.95
N GLU A 82 4.01 14.11 2.96
CA GLU A 82 4.07 12.76 3.51
C GLU A 82 3.55 11.71 2.53
N ALA A 83 2.41 11.96 1.90
CA ALA A 83 1.81 11.05 0.91
C ALA A 83 2.76 10.84 -0.28
N GLN A 84 3.34 11.92 -0.82
CA GLN A 84 4.31 11.85 -1.91
C GLN A 84 5.59 11.09 -1.51
N TYR A 85 6.10 11.31 -0.30
CA TYR A 85 7.27 10.59 0.19
C TYR A 85 7.04 9.08 0.27
N LEU A 86 5.82 8.67 0.65
CA LEU A 86 5.43 7.27 0.71
C LEU A 86 5.20 6.67 -0.70
N GLY A 87 5.08 7.50 -1.73
CA GLY A 87 4.80 7.08 -3.11
C GLY A 87 3.30 6.91 -3.39
N ALA A 88 2.45 7.56 -2.59
CA ALA A 88 1.00 7.50 -2.75
C ALA A 88 0.58 8.25 -4.05
N PRO A 89 -0.16 7.62 -4.97
CA PRO A 89 -0.53 8.23 -6.24
C PRO A 89 -1.49 9.40 -6.04
N ASP A 90 -1.41 10.41 -6.90
CA ASP A 90 -2.34 11.54 -6.90
C ASP A 90 -3.79 11.07 -7.11
N GLY A 91 -4.77 11.83 -6.59
CA GLY A 91 -6.20 11.59 -6.79
C GLY A 91 -6.87 10.63 -5.81
N LEU A 92 -6.13 9.97 -4.92
CA LEU A 92 -6.71 9.25 -3.77
C LEU A 92 -7.19 10.20 -2.67
N ALA A 93 -7.89 9.67 -1.66
CA ALA A 93 -8.36 10.45 -0.52
C ALA A 93 -7.37 10.46 0.65
N ILE A 94 -7.23 11.63 1.28
CA ILE A 94 -6.61 11.79 2.59
C ILE A 94 -7.70 12.22 3.56
N TYR A 95 -7.90 11.45 4.62
CA TYR A 95 -8.94 11.67 5.63
C TYR A 95 -8.39 12.54 6.76
N PHE A 96 -8.78 13.82 6.78
CA PHE A 96 -8.47 14.75 7.86
C PHE A 96 -9.49 14.60 8.98
N THR A 97 -9.00 14.56 10.21
CA THR A 97 -9.77 14.06 11.35
C THR A 97 -10.37 15.17 12.20
N VAL A 98 -11.59 14.93 12.69
CA VAL A 98 -12.23 15.63 13.79
C VAL A 98 -12.47 14.59 14.89
N ASP A 99 -11.52 14.48 15.81
CA ASP A 99 -11.41 13.32 16.71
C ASP A 99 -11.86 13.64 18.13
N TYR A 100 -13.11 14.11 18.26
CA TYR A 100 -13.75 14.38 19.54
C TYR A 100 -15.28 14.53 19.40
N ASP A 101 -15.98 14.57 20.54
CA ASP A 101 -17.42 14.82 20.61
C ASP A 101 -17.77 16.29 20.31
N VAL A 102 -17.89 16.60 19.02
CA VAL A 102 -18.15 17.94 18.49
C VAL A 102 -19.48 18.50 18.98
N GLN A 103 -19.43 19.72 19.51
CA GLN A 103 -20.61 20.50 19.84
C GLN A 103 -21.03 21.39 18.67
N THR A 104 -22.31 21.72 18.53
CA THR A 104 -22.82 22.59 17.45
C THR A 104 -22.05 23.92 17.35
N GLY A 105 -21.62 24.49 18.47
CA GLY A 105 -20.84 25.74 18.53
C GLY A 105 -19.40 25.65 18.00
N ASP A 106 -18.92 24.45 17.68
CA ASP A 106 -17.58 24.22 17.11
C ASP A 106 -17.60 24.19 15.59
N MET A 107 -18.76 23.92 14.98
CA MET A 107 -18.88 23.63 13.56
C MET A 107 -18.39 24.77 12.66
N ALA A 108 -18.51 26.03 13.10
CA ALA A 108 -17.96 27.16 12.34
C ALA A 108 -16.43 27.07 12.20
N ALA A 109 -15.72 26.73 13.28
CA ALA A 109 -14.26 26.60 13.28
C ALA A 109 -13.82 25.36 12.46
N ILE A 110 -14.55 24.25 12.60
CA ILE A 110 -14.30 23.03 11.83
C ILE A 110 -14.52 23.29 10.33
N THR A 111 -15.57 24.02 9.95
CA THR A 111 -15.86 24.38 8.55
C THR A 111 -14.74 25.25 7.98
N ASP A 112 -14.27 26.23 8.74
CA ASP A 112 -13.14 27.10 8.37
C ASP A 112 -11.85 26.29 8.15
N TYR A 113 -11.56 25.33 9.03
CA TYR A 113 -10.45 24.40 8.85
C TYR A 113 -10.56 23.58 7.56
N PHE A 114 -11.71 22.96 7.28
CA PHE A 114 -11.87 22.13 6.07
C PHE A 114 -11.87 22.96 4.79
N GLN A 115 -12.28 24.23 4.83
CA GLN A 115 -12.05 25.15 3.71
C GLN A 115 -10.54 25.32 3.45
N GLY A 116 -9.76 25.58 4.51
CA GLY A 116 -8.30 25.65 4.41
C GLY A 116 -7.65 24.34 3.93
N VAL A 117 -8.16 23.18 4.36
CA VAL A 117 -7.70 21.87 3.85
C VAL A 117 -7.96 21.75 2.35
N ARG A 118 -9.17 22.06 1.88
CA ARG A 118 -9.53 21.99 0.46
C ARG A 118 -8.62 22.89 -0.39
N ASP A 119 -8.40 24.11 0.06
CA ASP A 119 -7.54 25.07 -0.64
C ASP A 119 -6.07 24.64 -0.63
N GLY A 120 -5.58 24.12 0.50
CA GLY A 120 -4.22 23.60 0.64
C GLY A 120 -3.96 22.32 -0.16
N LEU A 121 -4.97 21.46 -0.35
CA LEU A 121 -4.85 20.27 -1.20
C LEU A 121 -4.76 20.63 -2.69
N GLY A 122 -5.36 21.75 -3.11
CA GLY A 122 -5.31 22.23 -4.49
C GLY A 122 -5.83 21.22 -5.53
N GLY A 123 -6.69 20.28 -5.12
CA GLY A 123 -7.20 19.21 -5.96
C GLY A 123 -6.22 18.05 -6.23
N LYS A 124 -5.04 18.04 -5.60
CA LYS A 124 -4.05 16.96 -5.77
C LYS A 124 -4.51 15.62 -5.19
N TYR A 125 -5.16 15.69 -4.02
CA TYR A 125 -5.81 14.57 -3.35
C TYR A 125 -7.26 14.94 -3.07
N LEU A 126 -8.13 13.94 -2.99
CA LEU A 126 -9.53 14.13 -2.57
C LEU A 126 -9.55 14.48 -1.08
N MET A 127 -10.34 15.48 -0.72
CA MET A 127 -10.54 15.85 0.68
C MET A 127 -11.48 14.86 1.35
N GLY A 128 -10.91 13.95 2.13
CA GLY A 128 -11.65 13.08 3.05
C GLY A 128 -11.84 13.75 4.42
N VAL A 129 -12.99 13.51 5.05
CA VAL A 129 -13.23 13.90 6.44
C VAL A 129 -13.50 12.68 7.30
N TYR A 130 -12.83 12.60 8.46
CA TYR A 130 -13.20 11.70 9.54
C TYR A 130 -13.91 12.46 10.67
N GLY A 131 -14.99 11.88 11.22
CA GLY A 131 -15.67 12.43 12.39
C GLY A 131 -17.03 11.80 12.65
N SER A 132 -17.78 12.42 13.58
CA SER A 132 -19.11 11.95 13.95
C SER A 132 -20.19 12.36 12.95
N TYR A 133 -21.43 11.87 13.15
CA TYR A 133 -22.58 12.16 12.30
C TYR A 133 -22.78 13.67 12.05
N ILE A 134 -22.59 14.54 13.04
CA ILE A 134 -22.73 15.99 12.85
C ILE A 134 -21.68 16.54 11.87
N VAL A 135 -20.45 16.02 11.90
CA VAL A 135 -19.39 16.40 10.97
C VAL A 135 -19.78 15.98 9.54
N MET A 136 -20.25 14.74 9.37
CA MET A 136 -20.71 14.22 8.07
C MET A 136 -21.83 15.07 7.45
N GLN A 137 -22.70 15.65 8.27
CA GLN A 137 -23.84 16.46 7.80
C GLN A 137 -23.46 17.90 7.43
N ASN A 138 -22.39 18.44 8.01
CA ASN A 138 -22.09 19.87 7.91
C ASN A 138 -20.86 20.18 7.04
N ILE A 139 -19.94 19.23 6.87
CA ILE A 139 -18.75 19.44 6.06
C ILE A 139 -18.98 18.92 4.64
N LYS A 140 -18.78 19.77 3.65
CA LYS A 140 -18.78 19.36 2.23
C LYS A 140 -17.43 18.76 1.87
N ALA A 141 -17.31 17.45 1.99
CA ALA A 141 -16.12 16.68 1.63
C ALA A 141 -16.30 15.87 0.35
N ASP A 142 -15.17 15.48 -0.26
CA ASP A 142 -15.18 14.59 -1.42
C ASP A 142 -15.39 13.14 -0.97
N ARG A 143 -14.86 12.76 0.21
CA ARG A 143 -15.04 11.46 0.85
C ARG A 143 -15.34 11.60 2.34
N TYR A 144 -16.02 10.60 2.89
CA TYR A 144 -16.56 10.62 4.26
C TYR A 144 -16.20 9.33 4.99
N PHE A 145 -15.53 9.48 6.13
CA PHE A 145 -15.20 8.42 7.06
C PHE A 145 -15.93 8.70 8.39
N GLN A 146 -17.06 8.04 8.60
CA GLN A 146 -17.85 8.27 9.79
C GLN A 146 -17.44 7.32 10.92
N THR A 147 -17.23 7.84 12.12
CA THR A 147 -17.14 7.01 13.33
C THR A 147 -18.51 6.78 13.98
N TYR A 148 -18.75 5.58 14.49
CA TYR A 148 -19.90 5.33 15.37
C TYR A 148 -19.80 6.10 16.68
N ALA A 149 -18.56 6.38 17.15
CA ALA A 149 -18.32 7.19 18.32
C ALA A 149 -18.90 8.60 18.12
N TRP A 150 -19.52 9.14 19.16
CA TRP A 150 -20.13 10.48 19.16
C TRP A 150 -21.24 10.69 18.09
N SER A 151 -21.64 9.65 17.37
CA SER A 151 -22.72 9.70 16.36
C SER A 151 -24.10 9.41 16.94
N GLY A 152 -24.20 9.03 18.22
CA GLY A 152 -25.47 8.75 18.89
C GLY A 152 -26.32 7.69 18.17
N GLY A 153 -25.67 6.69 17.56
CA GLY A 153 -26.33 5.63 16.77
C GLY A 153 -26.79 6.04 15.37
N LYS A 154 -26.60 7.30 14.96
CA LYS A 154 -26.98 7.78 13.62
C LYS A 154 -25.91 7.45 12.58
N LYS A 155 -26.31 7.26 11.33
CA LYS A 155 -25.43 7.06 10.19
C LYS A 155 -25.83 8.01 9.05
N ALA A 156 -24.85 8.69 8.48
CA ALA A 156 -24.97 9.44 7.24
C ALA A 156 -24.45 8.60 6.08
N PRO A 157 -24.73 8.96 4.81
CA PRO A 157 -24.00 8.40 3.68
C PRO A 157 -22.50 8.57 3.90
N ASN A 158 -21.75 7.48 3.83
CA ASN A 158 -20.32 7.45 4.09
C ASN A 158 -19.62 6.51 3.11
N HIS A 159 -18.31 6.71 2.97
CA HIS A 159 -17.42 5.87 2.19
C HIS A 159 -16.68 4.87 3.08
N ILE A 160 -16.41 5.28 4.32
CA ILE A 160 -15.88 4.43 5.36
C ILE A 160 -16.75 4.61 6.62
N TYR A 161 -17.06 3.52 7.31
CA TYR A 161 -17.77 3.54 8.58
C TYR A 161 -17.03 2.73 9.65
N GLN A 162 -16.45 3.42 10.63
CA GLN A 162 -15.86 2.79 11.81
C GLN A 162 -17.00 2.32 12.72
N TYR A 163 -17.04 1.02 13.00
CA TYR A 163 -18.17 0.40 13.71
C TYR A 163 -17.77 -0.26 15.05
N SER A 164 -16.48 -0.37 15.35
CA SER A 164 -15.99 -0.94 16.60
C SER A 164 -14.55 -0.52 16.84
N ASN A 165 -14.21 -0.12 18.07
CA ASN A 165 -12.87 0.33 18.41
C ASN A 165 -12.15 -0.64 19.35
N ASP A 166 -10.82 -0.54 19.42
CA ASP A 166 -9.94 -1.20 20.37
C ASP A 166 -10.08 -2.75 20.40
N VAL A 167 -10.30 -3.36 19.24
CA VAL A 167 -10.39 -4.82 19.14
C VAL A 167 -9.05 -5.46 18.79
N LYS A 168 -8.78 -6.66 19.33
CA LYS A 168 -7.60 -7.43 18.96
C LYS A 168 -7.92 -8.36 17.79
N LEU A 169 -7.32 -8.11 16.63
CA LEU A 169 -7.44 -8.94 15.43
C LEU A 169 -6.07 -9.40 14.96
N ALA A 170 -5.89 -10.71 14.77
CA ALA A 170 -4.62 -11.31 14.35
C ALA A 170 -3.41 -10.87 15.20
N GLY A 171 -3.63 -10.55 16.48
CA GLY A 171 -2.58 -10.08 17.40
C GLY A 171 -2.36 -8.56 17.42
N VAL A 172 -3.01 -7.81 16.52
CA VAL A 172 -2.90 -6.34 16.40
C VAL A 172 -4.12 -5.67 17.04
N ALA A 173 -3.92 -4.55 17.74
CA ALA A 173 -5.01 -3.69 18.19
C ALA A 173 -5.47 -2.81 17.02
N VAL A 174 -6.75 -2.89 16.69
CA VAL A 174 -7.36 -2.27 15.50
C VAL A 174 -8.73 -1.69 15.83
N ASP A 175 -9.13 -0.69 15.08
CA ASP A 175 -10.51 -0.28 14.92
C ASP A 175 -11.05 -0.93 13.64
N ARG A 176 -12.34 -1.29 13.62
CA ARG A 176 -12.97 -1.99 12.50
C ARG A 176 -13.82 -1.06 11.67
N ASP A 177 -13.66 -1.20 10.35
CA ASP A 177 -14.30 -0.36 9.36
C ASP A 177 -15.04 -1.18 8.32
N TYR A 178 -16.17 -0.63 7.86
CA TYR A 178 -16.70 -0.96 6.54
C TYR A 178 -16.17 0.05 5.54
N VAL A 179 -15.44 -0.42 4.53
CA VAL A 179 -14.79 0.41 3.52
C VAL A 179 -15.46 0.15 2.17
N ASN A 180 -15.94 1.20 1.50
CA ASN A 180 -16.51 1.09 0.15
C ASN A 180 -15.41 1.21 -0.91
N ASP A 181 -15.58 0.54 -2.05
CA ASP A 181 -14.56 0.51 -3.13
C ASP A 181 -14.28 1.91 -3.70
N ASN A 182 -15.24 2.83 -3.62
CA ASN A 182 -15.09 4.20 -4.08
C ASN A 182 -14.53 5.15 -3.00
N ALA A 183 -13.98 4.64 -1.89
CA ALA A 183 -13.47 5.44 -0.77
C ALA A 183 -12.17 6.23 -1.07
N GLY A 184 -11.72 6.29 -2.31
CA GLY A 184 -10.49 6.99 -2.69
C GLY A 184 -9.26 6.26 -2.14
N LEU A 185 -9.24 4.95 -2.32
CA LEU A 185 -8.21 4.07 -1.78
C LEU A 185 -6.92 4.18 -2.58
N TRP A 186 -5.80 3.98 -1.89
CA TRP A 186 -4.59 3.55 -2.51
C TRP A 186 -4.70 2.06 -2.79
N GLU A 187 -5.15 1.76 -4.01
CA GLU A 187 -5.34 0.38 -4.43
C GLU A 187 -4.06 -0.43 -4.32
N VAL A 188 -4.24 -1.73 -4.08
CA VAL A 188 -3.16 -2.71 -4.27
C VAL A 188 -2.59 -2.42 -5.66
N LYS A 189 -1.28 -2.21 -5.77
CA LYS A 189 -0.63 -2.21 -7.08
C LYS A 189 -1.06 -3.52 -7.71
N GLY A 190 -1.99 -3.45 -8.67
CA GLY A 190 -2.66 -4.64 -9.16
C GLY A 190 -1.61 -5.69 -9.42
N ASP A 191 -1.90 -6.93 -9.07
CA ASP A 191 -1.10 -8.06 -9.51
C ASP A 191 -0.96 -7.91 -11.03
N SER A 192 0.10 -7.25 -11.50
CA SER A 192 0.65 -7.65 -12.75
C SER A 192 1.08 -9.07 -12.42
N GLU A 193 0.27 -10.04 -12.82
CA GLU A 193 0.70 -11.43 -12.93
C GLU A 193 2.01 -11.56 -13.75
N VAL A 194 2.48 -10.46 -14.33
CA VAL A 194 3.82 -10.19 -14.82
C VAL A 194 4.79 -10.03 -13.65
N PHE A 195 5.55 -11.09 -13.33
CA PHE A 195 6.78 -10.95 -12.56
C PHE A 195 7.68 -9.90 -13.24
N ASP A 196 8.32 -8.97 -12.53
CA ASP A 196 9.32 -8.12 -13.21
C ASP A 196 10.45 -8.98 -13.79
N TYR A 197 10.85 -10.01 -13.03
CA TYR A 197 11.91 -10.94 -13.38
C TYR A 197 11.53 -12.37 -12.98
N ALA A 198 11.91 -13.34 -13.81
CA ALA A 198 11.88 -14.75 -13.45
C ALA A 198 13.20 -15.42 -13.86
N VAL A 199 13.69 -16.36 -13.04
CA VAL A 199 14.81 -17.21 -13.38
C VAL A 199 14.30 -18.59 -13.75
N VAL A 200 14.67 -19.08 -14.93
CA VAL A 200 14.40 -20.45 -15.37
C VAL A 200 15.74 -21.16 -15.46
N TYR A 201 15.93 -22.26 -14.72
CA TYR A 201 17.21 -22.97 -14.71
C TYR A 201 17.03 -24.44 -15.11
N PHE A 202 18.03 -24.99 -15.82
CA PHE A 202 17.85 -26.27 -16.49
C PHE A 202 17.92 -27.46 -15.55
N THR A 203 18.96 -27.55 -14.72
CA THR A 203 19.16 -28.67 -13.78
C THR A 203 19.68 -28.18 -12.43
N ALA A 204 19.74 -29.08 -11.43
CA ALA A 204 20.33 -28.77 -10.13
C ALA A 204 21.79 -28.25 -10.21
N LYS A 205 22.51 -28.54 -11.30
CA LYS A 205 23.89 -28.04 -11.51
C LYS A 205 23.93 -26.54 -11.80
N ASP A 206 22.82 -25.98 -12.29
CA ASP A 206 22.67 -24.56 -12.64
C ASP A 206 22.09 -23.73 -11.47
N TYR A 207 21.68 -24.40 -10.39
CA TYR A 207 20.93 -23.79 -9.30
C TYR A 207 21.67 -22.67 -8.59
N SER A 208 22.96 -22.85 -8.27
CA SER A 208 23.72 -21.87 -7.50
C SER A 208 23.84 -20.53 -8.21
N VAL A 209 24.12 -20.56 -9.52
CA VAL A 209 24.24 -19.34 -10.32
C VAL A 209 22.87 -18.72 -10.63
N ALA A 210 21.84 -19.56 -10.81
CA ALA A 210 20.46 -19.12 -10.92
C ALA A 210 19.99 -18.38 -9.65
N MET A 211 20.36 -18.87 -8.47
CA MET A 211 20.06 -18.22 -7.19
C MET A 211 20.72 -16.85 -7.09
N SER A 212 21.99 -16.72 -7.48
CA SER A 212 22.67 -15.41 -7.48
C SER A 212 21.97 -14.37 -8.37
N ILE A 213 21.37 -14.79 -9.49
CA ILE A 213 20.58 -13.91 -10.34
C ILE A 213 19.26 -13.55 -9.64
N ALA A 214 18.58 -14.52 -9.04
CA ALA A 214 17.35 -14.25 -8.29
C ALA A 214 17.58 -13.24 -7.17
N ASP A 215 18.67 -13.40 -6.40
CA ASP A 215 19.07 -12.49 -5.32
C ASP A 215 19.38 -11.08 -5.83
N LEU A 216 20.03 -10.95 -7.00
CA LEU A 216 20.28 -9.66 -7.64
C LEU A 216 18.98 -8.89 -7.94
N HIS A 217 17.88 -9.63 -8.16
CA HIS A 217 16.55 -9.09 -8.44
C HIS A 217 15.59 -9.18 -7.25
N GLY A 218 16.12 -9.14 -6.02
CA GLY A 218 15.29 -9.10 -4.81
C GLY A 218 14.62 -10.42 -4.44
N GLY A 219 15.19 -11.55 -4.89
CA GLY A 219 14.66 -12.89 -4.63
C GLY A 219 13.51 -13.25 -5.58
N CYS A 220 13.65 -12.98 -6.88
CA CYS A 220 12.59 -13.22 -7.85
C CYS A 220 12.27 -14.71 -8.05
N ALA A 221 11.12 -15.00 -8.66
CA ALA A 221 10.62 -16.37 -8.81
C ALA A 221 11.58 -17.25 -9.64
N MET A 222 11.83 -18.46 -9.17
CA MET A 222 12.72 -19.43 -9.82
C MET A 222 11.95 -20.69 -10.26
N PHE A 223 12.18 -21.12 -11.49
CA PHE A 223 11.53 -22.29 -12.10
C PHE A 223 12.57 -23.31 -12.55
N CYS A 224 12.55 -24.51 -11.96
CA CYS A 224 13.40 -25.62 -12.36
C CYS A 224 12.79 -26.38 -13.54
N ARG A 225 13.56 -26.58 -14.60
CA ARG A 225 13.17 -27.40 -15.75
C ARG A 225 13.45 -28.89 -15.55
N ASN A 226 14.31 -29.22 -14.60
CA ASN A 226 14.75 -30.59 -14.30
C ASN A 226 15.17 -31.39 -15.56
N GLY A 227 15.93 -30.76 -16.45
CA GLY A 227 16.39 -31.35 -17.72
C GLY A 227 15.35 -31.38 -18.84
N SER A 228 14.17 -30.79 -18.65
CA SER A 228 13.07 -30.80 -19.61
C SER A 228 13.06 -29.57 -20.53
N ALA A 229 12.49 -29.74 -21.72
CA ALA A 229 12.11 -28.62 -22.59
C ALA A 229 10.92 -27.82 -22.05
N ASN A 230 10.11 -28.42 -21.15
CA ASN A 230 8.94 -27.78 -20.58
C ASN A 230 9.35 -26.77 -19.50
N VAL A 231 8.76 -25.59 -19.57
CA VAL A 231 8.88 -24.53 -18.57
C VAL A 231 7.48 -24.27 -18.00
N HIS A 232 7.41 -23.98 -16.71
CA HIS A 232 6.15 -23.58 -16.08
C HIS A 232 5.58 -22.34 -16.81
N PRO A 233 4.28 -22.32 -17.18
CA PRO A 233 3.70 -21.24 -17.98
C PRO A 233 3.81 -19.86 -17.31
N ASP A 234 3.80 -19.81 -15.97
CA ASP A 234 3.93 -18.56 -15.23
C ASP A 234 5.30 -17.89 -15.42
N ALA A 235 6.36 -18.65 -15.72
CA ALA A 235 7.67 -18.04 -15.97
C ALA A 235 7.63 -17.08 -17.17
N LYS A 236 6.80 -17.39 -18.19
CA LYS A 236 6.67 -16.56 -19.39
C LYS A 236 5.97 -15.24 -19.12
N LYS A 237 5.17 -15.16 -18.04
CA LYS A 237 4.47 -13.94 -17.68
C LYS A 237 5.44 -12.83 -17.30
N ALA A 238 6.69 -13.15 -16.93
CA ALA A 238 7.65 -12.15 -16.48
C ALA A 238 8.02 -11.10 -17.55
N THR A 239 8.33 -9.86 -17.16
CA THR A 239 8.86 -8.83 -18.08
C THR A 239 10.20 -9.24 -18.67
N LYS A 240 11.05 -9.91 -17.86
CA LYS A 240 12.34 -10.46 -18.28
C LYS A 240 12.54 -11.86 -17.70
N VAL A 241 12.95 -12.81 -18.54
CA VAL A 241 13.21 -14.20 -18.15
C VAL A 241 14.68 -14.53 -18.31
N PHE A 242 15.36 -14.85 -17.21
CA PHE A 242 16.75 -15.31 -17.23
C PHE A 242 16.78 -16.83 -17.40
N ASN A 243 17.13 -17.31 -18.60
CA ASN A 243 17.28 -18.74 -18.87
C ASN A 243 18.73 -19.17 -18.62
N VAL A 244 18.94 -19.98 -17.59
CA VAL A 244 20.23 -20.40 -17.06
C VAL A 244 20.45 -21.89 -17.36
N GLY A 245 21.38 -22.16 -18.27
CA GLY A 245 21.69 -23.51 -18.73
C GLY A 245 20.64 -24.11 -19.67
N GLY A 246 20.97 -25.25 -20.28
CA GLY A 246 20.08 -25.95 -21.21
C GLY A 246 19.79 -25.17 -22.50
N PRO A 247 18.83 -25.62 -23.32
CA PRO A 247 18.50 -24.98 -24.59
C PRO A 247 17.67 -23.70 -24.39
N LYS A 248 17.70 -22.82 -25.41
CA LYS A 248 16.90 -21.59 -25.50
C LYS A 248 15.40 -21.86 -25.37
N LEU A 249 14.67 -20.91 -24.78
CA LEU A 249 13.21 -20.92 -24.70
C LEU A 249 12.55 -20.35 -25.96
N GLY A 250 13.26 -19.44 -26.66
CA GLY A 250 12.75 -18.77 -27.84
C GLY A 250 11.70 -17.70 -27.50
N TRP A 251 11.70 -17.20 -26.26
CA TRP A 251 10.79 -16.15 -25.84
C TRP A 251 11.39 -14.77 -26.08
N THR A 252 10.57 -13.79 -26.44
CA THR A 252 11.04 -12.42 -26.77
C THR A 252 11.62 -11.67 -25.58
N ASN A 253 11.25 -12.08 -24.36
CA ASN A 253 11.72 -11.55 -23.08
C ASN A 253 12.88 -12.38 -22.48
N GLU A 254 13.46 -13.32 -23.23
CA GLU A 254 14.52 -14.21 -22.75
C GLU A 254 15.91 -13.53 -22.74
N VAL A 255 16.60 -13.61 -21.61
CA VAL A 255 18.04 -13.43 -21.48
C VAL A 255 18.67 -14.82 -21.35
N TYR A 256 19.28 -15.29 -22.43
CA TYR A 256 19.85 -16.63 -22.51
C TYR A 256 21.31 -16.67 -22.05
N MET A 257 21.60 -17.52 -21.07
CA MET A 257 22.94 -17.72 -20.50
C MET A 257 23.15 -19.22 -20.27
N SER A 258 23.85 -19.86 -21.20
CA SER A 258 24.03 -21.32 -21.17
C SER A 258 25.33 -21.71 -21.86
N GLY A 259 26.03 -22.68 -21.28
CA GLY A 259 27.19 -23.33 -21.89
C GLY A 259 27.05 -24.85 -21.87
N ASP A 260 27.99 -25.55 -22.51
CA ASP A 260 27.95 -27.02 -22.65
C ASP A 260 28.05 -27.74 -21.30
N LYS A 261 28.69 -27.12 -20.31
CA LYS A 261 28.80 -27.58 -18.93
C LYS A 261 28.37 -26.49 -17.96
N ALA A 262 28.08 -26.86 -16.71
CA ALA A 262 27.67 -25.93 -15.66
C ALA A 262 28.68 -24.78 -15.43
N LEU A 263 29.99 -25.06 -15.49
CA LEU A 263 31.03 -24.02 -15.39
C LEU A 263 31.01 -23.06 -16.58
N ASP A 264 30.67 -23.54 -17.77
CA ASP A 264 30.55 -22.70 -18.97
C ASP A 264 29.30 -21.80 -18.84
N THR A 265 28.20 -22.31 -18.31
CA THR A 265 27.03 -21.51 -17.94
C THR A 265 27.38 -20.40 -16.96
N VAL A 266 28.20 -20.69 -15.93
CA VAL A 266 28.69 -19.66 -14.99
C VAL A 266 29.47 -18.56 -15.73
N ASN A 267 30.31 -18.93 -16.70
CA ASN A 267 31.05 -17.95 -17.50
C ASN A 267 30.11 -17.08 -18.36
N GLU A 268 29.06 -17.65 -18.94
CA GLU A 268 28.06 -16.88 -19.69
C GLU A 268 27.26 -15.92 -18.80
N VAL A 269 26.92 -16.35 -17.57
CA VAL A 269 26.29 -15.45 -16.58
C VAL A 269 27.23 -14.32 -16.19
N ALA A 270 28.52 -14.60 -15.95
CA ALA A 270 29.51 -13.58 -15.64
C ALA A 270 29.66 -12.54 -16.77
N LYS A 271 29.65 -12.99 -18.04
CA LYS A 271 29.65 -12.09 -19.21
C LYS A 271 28.37 -11.24 -19.27
N ALA A 272 27.21 -11.82 -19.00
CA ALA A 272 25.95 -11.10 -18.99
C ALA A 272 25.90 -10.04 -17.88
N TYR A 273 26.47 -10.34 -16.71
CA TYR A 273 26.62 -9.40 -15.61
C TYR A 273 27.49 -8.20 -16.01
N THR A 274 28.70 -8.46 -16.52
CA THR A 274 29.64 -7.39 -16.89
C THR A 274 29.15 -6.55 -18.07
N SER A 275 28.35 -7.12 -18.97
CA SER A 275 27.75 -6.39 -20.09
C SER A 275 26.45 -5.66 -19.75
N GLY A 276 25.99 -5.68 -18.49
CA GLY A 276 24.73 -5.05 -18.07
C GLY A 276 23.46 -5.73 -18.60
N LYS A 277 23.53 -6.98 -19.06
CA LYS A 277 22.33 -7.72 -19.52
C LYS A 277 21.45 -8.18 -18.37
N LEU A 278 22.02 -8.25 -17.16
CA LEU A 278 21.35 -8.57 -15.92
C LEU A 278 20.75 -7.36 -15.21
N SER A 279 20.88 -6.13 -15.72
CA SER A 279 20.12 -4.97 -15.22
C SER A 279 18.73 -4.85 -15.84
#